data_AF-A0A5B0NZQ4-F1
#
_entry.id   AF-A0A5B0NZQ4-F1
#
_cell.length_a   1.000
_cell.length_b   1.000
_cell.length_c   1.000
_cell.angle_alpha   90.00
_cell.angle_beta   90.00
_cell.angle_gamma   90.00
#
_symmetry.space_group_name_H-M   'P 1'
#
loop_
_entity.id
_entity.type
_entity.pdbx_description
1 polymer ?
#
loop_
_entity_poly.entity_id
_entity_poly.type
_entity_poly.pdbx_seq_one_letter_code
_entity_poly.pdbx_strand_id
1 'polypeptide(L)'
;MILEPWFKEAIQDKPDLFLLAGHMGIRDSDWKRVFKTIRAIHPEVPIIILGGHYHIRDCQQLDDRSMSLASGRYMETLGWMSLSGLDKPAEKPNFSRRYLDANRLTYQFHAGDQFDTIEGVQTTERLTKAAQEFDIDRKFGVAPHSYYGYRVPPTSDESLGYLFTGPEGVLQTVVKDPGRKNPMLAFVHSTSLRADLYAGNFTVNDQFITMPFNNSFQYFPDVPRVTADKVLGVLNGKSPAQDDAQSSQMKRHLETKEGLPRDESFHLGHDVDQHYLDWIRLQSEDHHHELSARSTNQTPSTSYGYVTKDECPDDGDDVIHTPVPFVRQTPYVATTIPDDSADLIDVVFDSFIAKFLLVAINKARAMNATSTDDRTENYTRDDIKEYNPVKSNEILGIYAQSKWNN
;
A
#
# COMPACT_ATOMS: atom_id res chain seq x y z
N MET A 1 -15.17 -16.30 -16.54
CA MET A 1 -15.59 -15.13 -17.34
C MET A 1 -15.43 -15.35 -18.85
N ILE A 2 -14.23 -15.32 -19.43
CA ILE A 2 -14.06 -15.33 -20.91
C ILE A 2 -14.60 -16.59 -21.64
N LEU A 3 -14.86 -17.67 -20.90
CA LEU A 3 -15.44 -18.91 -21.43
C LEU A 3 -16.98 -18.92 -21.39
N GLU A 4 -17.57 -18.02 -20.60
CA GLU A 4 -19.02 -17.96 -20.37
C GLU A 4 -19.76 -17.49 -21.63
N PRO A 5 -20.98 -18.00 -21.91
CA PRO A 5 -21.75 -17.60 -23.08
C PRO A 5 -22.00 -16.10 -23.18
N TRP A 6 -22.35 -15.46 -22.05
CA TRP A 6 -22.68 -14.03 -22.02
C TRP A 6 -21.53 -13.14 -22.50
N PHE A 7 -20.28 -13.51 -22.18
CA PHE A 7 -19.11 -12.72 -22.57
C PHE A 7 -18.89 -12.82 -24.08
N LYS A 8 -19.06 -14.01 -24.64
CA LYS A 8 -18.93 -14.25 -26.09
C LYS A 8 -19.99 -13.50 -26.88
N GLU A 9 -21.23 -13.49 -26.38
CA GLU A 9 -22.33 -12.72 -26.95
C GLU A 9 -22.05 -11.21 -26.89
N ALA A 10 -21.59 -10.71 -25.75
CA ALA A 10 -21.30 -9.28 -25.55
C ALA A 10 -20.21 -8.72 -26.47
N ILE A 11 -19.25 -9.55 -26.92
CA ILE A 11 -18.17 -9.13 -27.83
C ILE A 11 -18.42 -9.56 -29.28
N GLN A 12 -19.59 -10.12 -29.59
CA GLN A 12 -19.87 -10.65 -30.93
C GLN A 12 -19.95 -9.53 -31.98
N ASP A 13 -20.67 -8.45 -31.65
CA ASP A 13 -20.81 -7.30 -32.53
C ASP A 13 -19.53 -6.48 -32.57
N LYS A 14 -19.31 -5.79 -33.70
CA LYS A 14 -18.15 -4.92 -33.92
C LYS A 14 -18.48 -3.49 -33.51
N PRO A 15 -17.97 -2.96 -32.38
CA PRO A 15 -18.10 -1.56 -32.02
C PRO A 15 -16.99 -0.73 -32.68
N ASP A 16 -17.08 0.60 -32.51
CA ASP A 16 -15.99 1.51 -32.86
C ASP A 16 -14.82 1.45 -31.85
N LEU A 17 -15.09 1.02 -30.62
CA LEU A 17 -14.13 0.92 -29.52
C LEU A 17 -14.63 -0.09 -28.48
N PHE A 18 -13.72 -0.87 -27.90
CA PHE A 18 -13.97 -1.57 -26.64
C PHE A 18 -13.39 -0.80 -25.47
N LEU A 19 -14.21 -0.54 -24.45
CA LEU A 19 -13.77 0.00 -23.16
C LEU A 19 -13.86 -1.10 -22.10
N LEU A 20 -12.71 -1.41 -21.50
CA LEU A 20 -12.59 -2.35 -20.40
C LEU A 20 -12.24 -1.59 -19.14
N ALA A 21 -13.07 -1.68 -18.10
CA ALA A 21 -12.80 -1.06 -16.80
C ALA A 21 -12.82 -2.13 -15.71
N GLY A 22 -11.83 -2.12 -14.82
CA GLY A 22 -11.71 -3.14 -13.78
C GLY A 22 -10.69 -2.80 -12.70
N HIS A 23 -10.93 -3.29 -11.49
CA HIS A 23 -10.03 -3.06 -10.36
C HIS A 23 -8.91 -4.11 -10.34
N MET A 24 -8.02 -4.04 -11.33
CA MET A 24 -6.86 -4.91 -11.49
C MET A 24 -5.69 -4.08 -11.99
N GLY A 25 -4.45 -4.47 -11.65
CA GLY A 25 -3.27 -3.80 -12.17
C GLY A 25 -3.21 -3.94 -13.68
N ILE A 26 -2.96 -2.86 -14.42
CA ILE A 26 -3.00 -2.90 -15.90
C ILE A 26 -2.00 -3.89 -16.52
N ARG A 27 -0.96 -4.26 -15.79
CA ARG A 27 0.05 -5.23 -16.20
C ARG A 27 -0.31 -6.69 -15.87
N ASP A 28 -1.43 -6.92 -15.16
CA ASP A 28 -1.85 -8.24 -14.73
C ASP A 28 -2.16 -9.15 -15.92
N SER A 29 -1.85 -10.44 -15.74
CA SER A 29 -1.97 -11.41 -16.83
C SER A 29 -3.41 -11.62 -17.32
N ASP A 30 -4.40 -11.32 -16.47
CA ASP A 30 -5.81 -11.51 -16.78
C ASP A 30 -6.34 -10.47 -17.76
N TRP A 31 -5.85 -9.23 -17.73
CA TRP A 31 -6.13 -8.25 -18.79
C TRP A 31 -5.68 -8.77 -20.15
N LYS A 32 -4.50 -9.39 -20.21
CA LYS A 32 -3.98 -10.00 -21.45
C LYS A 32 -4.85 -11.15 -21.95
N ARG A 33 -5.55 -11.87 -21.07
CA ARG A 33 -6.50 -12.92 -21.47
C ARG A 33 -7.74 -12.31 -22.11
N VAL A 34 -8.35 -11.33 -21.46
CA VAL A 34 -9.54 -10.61 -21.98
C VAL A 34 -9.23 -9.94 -23.31
N PHE A 35 -8.12 -9.19 -23.37
CA PHE A 35 -7.63 -8.53 -24.56
C PHE A 35 -7.46 -9.51 -25.74
N LYS A 36 -6.79 -10.65 -25.52
CA LYS A 36 -6.58 -11.67 -26.56
C LYS A 36 -7.90 -12.27 -27.06
N THR A 37 -8.88 -12.48 -26.19
CA THR A 37 -10.19 -13.00 -26.58
C THR A 37 -10.93 -12.01 -27.49
N ILE A 38 -10.92 -10.71 -27.17
CA ILE A 38 -11.52 -9.68 -28.03
C ILE A 38 -10.76 -9.56 -29.35
N ARG A 39 -9.43 -9.50 -29.31
CA ARG A 39 -8.57 -9.38 -30.49
C ARG A 39 -8.72 -10.55 -31.48
N ALA A 40 -9.05 -11.74 -31.00
CA ALA A 40 -9.29 -12.91 -31.85
C ALA A 40 -10.54 -12.75 -32.74
N ILE A 41 -11.51 -11.93 -32.33
CA ILE A 41 -12.74 -11.65 -33.08
C ILE A 41 -12.62 -10.32 -33.82
N HIS A 42 -12.04 -9.32 -33.15
CA HIS A 42 -11.93 -7.94 -33.63
C HIS A 42 -10.46 -7.52 -33.69
N PRO A 43 -9.72 -7.85 -34.76
CA PRO A 43 -8.29 -7.57 -34.85
C PRO A 43 -7.95 -6.08 -34.93
N GLU A 44 -8.87 -5.24 -35.43
CA GLU A 44 -8.61 -3.83 -35.72
C GLU A 44 -9.40 -2.84 -34.86
N VAL A 45 -10.34 -3.30 -34.02
CA VAL A 45 -11.17 -2.39 -33.21
C VAL A 45 -10.36 -1.88 -32.01
N PRO A 46 -10.16 -0.57 -31.80
CA PRO A 46 -9.38 -0.08 -30.67
C PRO A 46 -9.86 -0.64 -29.31
N ILE A 47 -8.94 -0.82 -28.37
CA ILE A 47 -9.25 -1.29 -27.00
C ILE A 47 -8.63 -0.34 -25.97
N ILE A 48 -9.46 0.22 -25.09
CA ILE A 48 -9.00 0.97 -23.90
C ILE A 48 -9.18 0.10 -22.67
N ILE A 49 -8.16 0.07 -21.80
CA ILE A 49 -8.22 -0.58 -20.49
C ILE A 49 -8.02 0.47 -19.40
N LEU A 50 -8.98 0.61 -18.48
CA LEU A 50 -8.87 1.43 -17.29
C LEU A 50 -8.73 0.52 -16.07
N GLY A 51 -7.51 0.46 -15.53
CA GLY A 51 -7.15 -0.38 -14.41
C GLY A 51 -6.88 0.40 -13.12
N GLY A 52 -6.41 -0.30 -12.09
CA GLY A 52 -6.13 0.28 -10.78
C GLY A 52 -5.40 -0.71 -9.88
N HIS A 53 -5.89 -0.87 -8.65
CA HIS A 53 -5.39 -1.80 -7.64
C HIS A 53 -4.01 -1.49 -7.04
N TYR A 54 -2.96 -1.30 -7.86
CA TYR A 54 -1.59 -1.10 -7.38
C TYR A 54 -1.25 0.32 -6.91
N HIS A 55 -2.20 1.25 -6.94
CA HIS A 55 -2.03 2.60 -6.40
C HIS A 55 -0.95 3.46 -7.10
N ILE A 56 -0.62 3.15 -8.36
CA ILE A 56 0.43 3.82 -9.15
C ILE A 56 -0.13 4.54 -10.38
N ARG A 57 0.62 5.52 -10.89
CA ARG A 57 0.47 6.04 -12.26
C ARG A 57 1.15 5.05 -13.20
N ASP A 58 0.43 4.51 -14.17
CA ASP A 58 0.99 3.56 -15.13
C ASP A 58 0.22 3.56 -16.45
N CYS A 59 0.92 3.27 -17.54
CA CYS A 59 0.38 3.15 -18.88
C CYS A 59 1.09 2.04 -19.66
N GLN A 60 0.31 1.28 -20.43
CA GLN A 60 0.84 0.23 -21.31
C GLN A 60 0.02 0.13 -22.60
N GLN A 61 0.72 0.12 -23.74
CA GLN A 61 0.13 -0.29 -25.02
C GLN A 61 0.40 -1.79 -25.24
N LEU A 62 -0.66 -2.59 -25.38
CA LEU A 62 -0.54 -4.03 -25.64
C LEU A 62 -0.36 -4.35 -27.12
N ASP A 63 -0.82 -3.45 -27.98
CA ASP A 63 -0.61 -3.39 -29.43
C ASP A 63 -0.68 -1.93 -29.89
N ASP A 64 -0.58 -1.69 -31.19
CA ASP A 64 -0.64 -0.36 -31.79
C ASP A 64 -2.06 0.21 -31.93
N ARG A 65 -3.07 -0.44 -31.33
CA ARG A 65 -4.49 -0.06 -31.33
C ARG A 65 -5.10 -0.17 -29.94
N SER A 66 -4.27 -0.13 -28.89
CA SER A 66 -4.73 -0.20 -27.51
C SER A 66 -3.89 0.63 -26.57
N MET A 67 -4.53 1.10 -25.50
CA MET A 67 -3.84 1.76 -24.40
C MET A 67 -4.54 1.40 -23.08
N SER A 68 -3.73 1.05 -22.09
CA SER A 68 -4.13 0.78 -20.73
C SER A 68 -3.66 1.92 -19.83
N LEU A 69 -4.47 2.35 -18.87
CA LEU A 69 -4.14 3.45 -17.95
C LEU A 69 -4.54 3.10 -16.51
N ALA A 70 -3.64 3.36 -15.56
CA ALA A 70 -3.87 3.34 -14.12
C ALA A 70 -3.58 4.73 -13.53
N SER A 71 -4.48 5.22 -12.65
CA SER A 71 -4.53 6.64 -12.28
C SER A 71 -4.18 6.90 -10.81
N GLY A 72 -3.14 6.25 -10.29
CA GLY A 72 -2.64 6.52 -8.93
C GLY A 72 -3.59 6.10 -7.82
N ARG A 73 -3.65 6.91 -6.74
CA ARG A 73 -4.41 6.63 -5.52
C ARG A 73 -4.92 7.91 -4.86
N TYR A 74 -5.82 7.75 -3.89
CA TYR A 74 -6.17 8.73 -2.84
C TYR A 74 -6.53 10.15 -3.30
N MET A 75 -7.07 10.31 -4.52
CA MET A 75 -7.28 11.63 -5.12
C MET A 75 -5.99 12.46 -5.17
N GLU A 76 -4.84 11.81 -5.38
CA GLU A 76 -3.56 12.46 -5.68
C GLU A 76 -3.38 12.65 -7.20
N THR A 77 -4.12 11.88 -8.01
CA THR A 77 -4.00 11.86 -9.48
C THR A 77 -5.37 11.79 -10.14
N LEU A 78 -5.57 12.63 -11.17
CA LEU A 78 -6.60 12.46 -12.18
C LEU A 78 -5.94 11.94 -13.47
N GLY A 79 -6.28 10.72 -13.89
CA GLY A 79 -5.79 10.18 -15.16
C GLY A 79 -6.59 10.71 -16.34
N TRP A 80 -5.90 11.11 -17.39
CA TRP A 80 -6.47 11.62 -18.64
C TRP A 80 -5.98 10.77 -19.81
N MET A 81 -6.88 10.42 -20.73
CA MET A 81 -6.58 9.74 -21.99
C MET A 81 -7.38 10.37 -23.12
N SER A 82 -6.75 10.57 -24.28
CA SER A 82 -7.43 10.93 -25.52
C SER A 82 -7.16 9.90 -26.60
N LEU A 83 -8.18 9.64 -27.43
CA LEU A 83 -8.13 8.75 -28.58
C LEU A 83 -8.67 9.49 -29.81
N SER A 84 -7.91 9.48 -30.90
CA SER A 84 -8.31 10.07 -32.19
C SER A 84 -8.11 9.10 -33.36
N GLY A 85 -8.78 9.35 -34.48
CA GLY A 85 -8.72 8.52 -35.69
C GLY A 85 -9.77 7.40 -35.75
N LEU A 86 -10.82 7.45 -34.93
CA LEU A 86 -11.93 6.47 -34.97
C LEU A 86 -12.76 6.56 -36.25
N ASP A 87 -12.79 7.73 -36.90
CA ASP A 87 -13.44 7.97 -38.19
C ASP A 87 -12.71 7.32 -39.37
N LYS A 88 -11.47 6.85 -39.15
CA LYS A 88 -10.62 6.18 -40.15
C LYS A 88 -10.22 4.79 -39.67
N PRO A 89 -11.14 3.81 -39.63
CA PRO A 89 -10.90 2.51 -39.01
C PRO A 89 -9.78 1.69 -39.67
N ALA A 90 -9.40 1.98 -40.92
CA ALA A 90 -8.28 1.33 -41.58
C ALA A 90 -6.91 1.86 -41.13
N GLU A 91 -6.85 3.06 -40.55
CA GLU A 91 -5.62 3.67 -40.03
C GLU A 91 -5.41 3.28 -38.56
N LYS A 92 -4.19 3.48 -38.05
CA LYS A 92 -3.92 3.29 -36.62
C LYS A 92 -4.43 4.50 -35.85
N PRO A 93 -5.18 4.31 -34.75
CA PRO A 93 -5.59 5.42 -33.93
C PRO A 93 -4.38 6.08 -33.25
N ASN A 94 -4.54 7.33 -32.83
CA ASN A 94 -3.54 8.02 -32.03
C ASN A 94 -4.03 8.18 -30.59
N PHE A 95 -3.22 7.72 -29.64
CA PHE A 95 -3.48 7.80 -28.22
C PHE A 95 -2.56 8.84 -27.56
N SER A 96 -3.08 9.53 -26.56
CA SER A 96 -2.27 10.35 -25.64
C SER A 96 -2.80 10.17 -24.22
N ARG A 97 -1.91 10.33 -23.24
CA ARG A 97 -2.22 10.22 -21.81
C ARG A 97 -1.55 11.31 -21.00
N ARG A 98 -2.21 11.72 -19.92
CA ARG A 98 -1.65 12.60 -18.89
C ARG A 98 -2.04 12.13 -17.49
N TYR A 99 -1.18 12.37 -16.51
CA TYR A 99 -1.50 12.25 -15.09
C TYR A 99 -1.49 13.65 -14.49
N LEU A 100 -2.67 14.10 -14.08
CA LEU A 100 -2.87 15.44 -13.56
C LEU A 100 -2.78 15.37 -12.03
N ASP A 101 -1.95 16.22 -11.44
CA ASP A 101 -1.98 16.41 -10.00
C ASP A 101 -3.37 16.90 -9.57
N ALA A 102 -3.92 16.24 -8.54
CA ALA A 102 -5.29 16.49 -8.11
C ALA A 102 -5.40 17.71 -7.20
N ASN A 103 -5.18 18.89 -7.77
CA ASN A 103 -5.27 20.16 -7.07
C ASN A 103 -5.93 21.24 -7.95
N ARG A 104 -6.44 22.29 -7.30
CA ARG A 104 -7.15 23.37 -7.97
C ARG A 104 -6.31 24.09 -9.04
N LEU A 105 -5.01 24.30 -8.79
CA LEU A 105 -4.12 25.00 -9.73
C LEU A 105 -4.00 24.20 -11.04
N THR A 106 -3.75 22.90 -10.94
CA THR A 106 -3.72 21.99 -12.09
C THR A 106 -5.05 21.99 -12.83
N TYR A 107 -6.17 21.89 -12.11
CA TYR A 107 -7.48 21.89 -12.76
C TYR A 107 -7.79 23.20 -13.48
N GLN A 108 -7.48 24.36 -12.86
CA GLN A 108 -7.64 25.67 -13.48
C GLN A 108 -6.76 25.83 -14.72
N PHE A 109 -5.53 25.34 -14.69
CA PHE A 109 -4.62 25.38 -15.83
C PHE A 109 -5.22 24.66 -17.06
N HIS A 110 -5.81 23.47 -16.87
CA HIS A 110 -6.38 22.69 -17.98
C HIS A 110 -7.81 23.10 -18.37
N ALA A 111 -8.62 23.62 -17.43
CA ALA A 111 -10.00 24.01 -17.68
C ALA A 111 -10.17 25.47 -18.16
N GLY A 112 -9.17 26.33 -17.92
CA GLY A 112 -9.20 27.75 -18.26
C GLY A 112 -9.88 28.64 -17.21
N ASP A 113 -10.10 29.90 -17.58
CA ASP A 113 -10.45 30.99 -16.64
C ASP A 113 -11.83 30.86 -15.98
N GLN A 114 -12.75 30.06 -16.53
CA GLN A 114 -14.11 29.83 -16.00
C GLN A 114 -14.20 28.48 -15.30
N PHE A 115 -13.37 28.30 -14.26
CA PHE A 115 -13.20 27.01 -13.59
C PHE A 115 -14.35 26.65 -12.62
N ASP A 116 -14.81 27.61 -11.80
CA ASP A 116 -15.84 27.32 -10.81
C ASP A 116 -17.23 27.25 -11.44
N THR A 117 -17.93 26.15 -11.20
CA THR A 117 -19.35 26.00 -11.52
C THR A 117 -20.20 26.14 -10.27
N ILE A 118 -21.48 26.51 -10.44
CA ILE A 118 -22.44 26.59 -9.33
C ILE A 118 -22.55 25.23 -8.64
N GLU A 119 -22.61 24.15 -9.43
CA GLU A 119 -22.69 22.77 -8.94
C GLU A 119 -21.43 22.36 -8.17
N GLY A 120 -20.25 22.77 -8.63
CA GLY A 120 -18.97 22.52 -7.98
C GLY A 120 -18.89 23.17 -6.60
N VAL A 121 -19.23 24.46 -6.52
CA VAL A 121 -19.26 25.21 -5.25
C VAL A 121 -20.27 24.60 -4.28
N GLN A 122 -21.48 24.27 -4.74
CA GLN A 122 -22.50 23.61 -3.90
C GLN A 122 -22.04 22.23 -3.42
N THR A 123 -21.28 21.48 -4.23
CA THR A 123 -20.72 20.20 -3.83
C THR A 123 -19.68 20.38 -2.73
N THR A 124 -18.79 21.38 -2.85
CA THR A 124 -17.84 21.73 -1.79
C THR A 124 -18.54 22.07 -0.48
N GLU A 125 -19.59 22.92 -0.52
CA GLU A 125 -20.36 23.28 0.68
C GLU A 125 -20.99 22.05 1.36
N ARG A 126 -21.54 21.12 0.57
CA ARG A 126 -22.14 19.88 1.10
C ARG A 126 -21.09 18.97 1.74
N LEU A 127 -19.91 18.83 1.13
CA LEU A 127 -18.82 18.04 1.71
C LEU A 127 -18.28 18.67 2.99
N THR A 128 -18.12 20.00 3.03
CA THR A 128 -17.74 20.72 4.25
C THR A 128 -18.77 20.52 5.35
N LYS A 129 -20.06 20.61 5.04
CA LYS A 129 -21.12 20.34 6.02
C LYS A 129 -21.09 18.90 6.52
N ALA A 130 -20.89 17.93 5.64
CA ALA A 130 -20.76 16.52 6.04
C ALA A 130 -19.56 16.30 6.97
N ALA A 131 -18.40 16.89 6.66
CA ALA A 131 -17.21 16.81 7.51
C ALA A 131 -17.48 17.34 8.94
N GLN A 132 -18.22 18.47 9.04
CA GLN A 132 -18.64 19.04 10.32
C GLN A 132 -19.64 18.13 11.06
N GLU A 133 -20.64 17.57 10.37
CA GLU A 133 -21.63 16.66 10.96
C GLU A 133 -21.01 15.36 11.48
N PHE A 134 -19.99 14.84 10.79
CA PHE A 134 -19.21 13.68 11.24
C PHE A 134 -18.12 14.03 12.26
N ASP A 135 -17.92 15.31 12.57
CA ASP A 135 -16.93 15.82 13.53
C ASP A 135 -15.51 15.31 13.25
N ILE A 136 -15.15 15.19 11.96
CA ILE A 136 -13.85 14.61 11.55
C ILE A 136 -12.67 15.54 11.84
N ASP A 137 -12.93 16.84 11.99
CA ASP A 137 -11.93 17.85 12.35
C ASP A 137 -11.68 17.92 13.86
N ARG A 138 -12.39 17.12 14.68
CA ARG A 138 -12.18 17.08 16.12
C ARG A 138 -10.75 16.69 16.43
N LYS A 139 -10.07 17.57 17.14
CA LYS A 139 -8.67 17.42 17.53
C LYS A 139 -8.52 16.42 18.69
N PHE A 140 -7.56 15.51 18.55
CA PHE A 140 -7.06 14.65 19.62
C PHE A 140 -5.81 15.22 20.30
N GLY A 141 -4.93 15.89 19.55
CA GLY A 141 -3.67 16.47 20.05
C GLY A 141 -2.89 17.22 18.96
N VAL A 142 -1.64 17.58 19.22
CA VAL A 142 -0.71 18.20 18.26
C VAL A 142 0.51 17.30 18.05
N ALA A 143 0.61 16.69 16.88
CA ALA A 143 1.78 15.92 16.50
C ALA A 143 3.03 16.84 16.45
N PRO A 144 4.11 16.52 17.19
CA PRO A 144 5.26 17.42 17.35
C PRO A 144 6.10 17.58 16.08
N HIS A 145 6.10 16.57 15.23
CA HIS A 145 6.72 16.56 13.91
C HIS A 145 5.99 15.55 13.01
N SER A 146 6.39 15.49 11.74
CA SER A 146 5.83 14.52 10.80
C SER A 146 6.48 13.15 11.01
N TYR A 147 5.72 12.09 10.74
CA TYR A 147 6.14 10.71 10.76
C TYR A 147 5.86 10.06 9.40
N TYR A 148 6.90 9.51 8.79
CA TYR A 148 6.86 9.02 7.42
C TYR A 148 6.89 7.49 7.36
N GLY A 149 6.07 6.91 6.49
CA GLY A 149 6.01 5.47 6.27
C GLY A 149 7.26 4.91 5.60
N TYR A 150 7.86 5.65 4.66
CA TYR A 150 8.99 5.15 3.85
C TYR A 150 10.05 6.20 3.47
N ARG A 151 9.95 7.45 3.94
CA ARG A 151 10.86 8.54 3.51
C ARG A 151 12.15 8.63 4.35
N VAL A 152 12.16 7.97 5.51
CA VAL A 152 13.28 7.98 6.47
C VAL A 152 13.63 6.55 6.91
N PRO A 153 14.84 6.32 7.44
CA PRO A 153 15.19 5.01 7.98
C PRO A 153 14.25 4.55 9.10
N PRO A 154 13.98 3.25 9.24
CA PRO A 154 13.11 2.71 10.29
C PRO A 154 13.54 3.06 11.73
N THR A 155 14.81 3.42 11.93
CA THR A 155 15.40 3.80 13.21
C THR A 155 15.30 5.30 13.51
N SER A 156 14.77 6.10 12.58
CA SER A 156 14.56 7.54 12.78
C SER A 156 13.38 7.79 13.73
N ASP A 157 13.45 8.83 14.55
CA ASP A 157 12.30 9.28 15.34
C ASP A 157 11.14 9.79 14.45
N GLU A 158 11.43 10.18 13.21
CA GLU A 158 10.43 10.53 12.19
C GLU A 158 9.86 9.31 11.44
N SER A 159 10.22 8.07 11.82
CA SER A 159 9.65 6.87 11.21
C SER A 159 8.26 6.60 11.77
N LEU A 160 7.26 6.45 10.90
CA LEU A 160 5.92 6.05 11.32
C LEU A 160 5.92 4.65 11.93
N GLY A 161 6.74 3.73 11.42
CA GLY A 161 6.91 2.42 12.05
C GLY A 161 7.48 2.53 13.46
N TYR A 162 8.46 3.42 13.67
CA TYR A 162 9.07 3.66 14.98
C TYR A 162 8.11 4.33 15.96
N LEU A 163 7.25 5.25 15.50
CA LEU A 163 6.16 5.81 16.30
C LEU A 163 5.28 4.70 16.89
N PHE A 164 5.02 3.63 16.16
CA PHE A 164 4.20 2.53 16.67
C PHE A 164 4.95 1.62 17.64
N THR A 165 6.21 1.28 17.33
CA THR A 165 6.92 0.19 18.00
C THR A 165 7.97 0.62 19.02
N GLY A 166 8.34 1.90 19.04
CA GLY A 166 9.35 2.44 19.95
C GLY A 166 9.00 2.29 21.44
N PRO A 167 9.95 2.56 22.34
CA PRO A 167 9.77 2.39 23.80
C PRO A 167 8.58 3.15 24.40
N GLU A 168 8.21 4.29 23.82
CA GLU A 168 6.99 5.06 24.15
C GLU A 168 6.01 5.14 22.97
N GLY A 169 6.10 4.19 22.06
CA GLY A 169 5.28 4.16 20.86
C GLY A 169 3.82 3.83 21.13
N VAL A 170 3.01 3.91 20.07
CA VAL A 170 1.56 3.67 20.12
C VAL A 170 1.23 2.31 20.75
N LEU A 171 1.92 1.24 20.34
CA LEU A 171 1.64 -0.11 20.85
C LEU A 171 2.00 -0.24 22.34
N GLN A 172 3.13 0.31 22.78
CA GLN A 172 3.53 0.28 24.19
C GLN A 172 2.62 1.13 25.08
N THR A 173 2.08 2.23 24.55
CA THR A 173 1.26 3.18 25.31
C THR A 173 -0.20 2.75 25.39
N VAL A 174 -0.76 2.23 24.29
CA VAL A 174 -2.21 2.01 24.16
C VAL A 174 -2.59 0.53 24.15
N VAL A 175 -1.79 -0.32 23.49
CA VAL A 175 -2.16 -1.73 23.29
C VAL A 175 -1.68 -2.60 24.45
N LYS A 176 -0.50 -2.35 24.99
CA LYS A 176 0.09 -3.11 26.08
C LYS A 176 -0.86 -3.21 27.27
N ASP A 177 -1.10 -4.44 27.72
CA ASP A 177 -1.86 -4.70 28.96
C ASP A 177 -0.90 -4.96 30.14
N PRO A 178 -0.79 -4.02 31.10
CA PRO A 178 0.10 -4.15 32.26
C PRO A 178 -0.36 -5.23 33.26
N GLY A 179 -1.58 -5.73 33.16
CA GLY A 179 -2.10 -6.81 34.02
C GLY A 179 -1.59 -8.20 33.63
N ARG A 180 -0.92 -8.33 32.48
CA ARG A 180 -0.43 -9.61 31.96
C ARG A 180 0.94 -9.94 32.53
N LYS A 181 1.15 -11.24 32.77
CA LYS A 181 2.40 -11.77 33.33
C LYS A 181 3.57 -11.68 32.36
N ASN A 182 3.35 -11.99 31.08
CA ASN A 182 4.41 -12.10 30.09
C ASN A 182 4.64 -10.75 29.38
N PRO A 183 5.87 -10.44 28.96
CA PRO A 183 6.14 -9.26 28.14
C PRO A 183 5.45 -9.36 26.78
N MET A 184 5.11 -8.20 26.22
CA MET A 184 4.50 -8.08 24.89
C MET A 184 5.57 -7.95 23.80
N LEU A 185 5.46 -8.79 22.77
CA LEU A 185 6.09 -8.57 21.46
C LEU A 185 4.98 -8.28 20.44
N ALA A 186 4.76 -7.00 20.14
CA ALA A 186 3.70 -6.57 19.24
C ALA A 186 4.22 -6.27 17.84
N PHE A 187 3.50 -6.70 16.81
CA PHE A 187 3.81 -6.50 15.40
C PHE A 187 2.84 -5.52 14.75
N VAL A 188 3.36 -4.68 13.85
CA VAL A 188 2.57 -3.93 12.88
C VAL A 188 3.13 -4.17 11.49
N HIS A 189 2.21 -4.38 10.53
CA HIS A 189 2.55 -4.51 9.13
C HIS A 189 2.42 -3.15 8.42
N SER A 190 3.29 -2.88 7.44
CA SER A 190 3.31 -1.62 6.69
C SER A 190 1.97 -1.31 6.04
N THR A 191 1.26 -2.32 5.50
CA THR A 191 -0.06 -2.09 4.86
C THR A 191 -1.15 -1.66 5.83
N SER A 192 -0.97 -1.88 7.13
CA SER A 192 -1.89 -1.38 8.16
C SER A 192 -1.79 0.16 8.26
N LEU A 193 -0.68 0.74 7.79
CA LEU A 193 -0.37 2.17 7.79
C LEU A 193 -0.50 2.73 6.35
N ARG A 194 -1.54 3.53 6.10
CA ARG A 194 -1.96 3.90 4.73
C ARG A 194 -1.40 5.23 4.24
N ALA A 195 -0.98 6.09 5.16
CA ALA A 195 -0.47 7.43 4.86
C ALA A 195 0.52 7.88 5.94
N ASP A 196 1.37 8.84 5.57
CA ASP A 196 2.21 9.58 6.51
C ASP A 196 1.34 10.35 7.52
N LEU A 197 1.88 10.63 8.69
CA LEU A 197 1.25 11.48 9.71
C LEU A 197 2.00 12.80 9.73
N TYR A 198 1.34 13.92 9.43
CA TYR A 198 2.00 15.23 9.38
C TYR A 198 1.98 15.95 10.72
N ALA A 199 3.00 16.79 10.97
CA ALA A 199 3.06 17.66 12.13
C ALA A 199 1.84 18.60 12.21
N GLY A 200 1.44 18.97 13.43
CA GLY A 200 0.32 19.90 13.66
C GLY A 200 -0.89 19.22 14.29
N ASN A 201 -2.08 19.80 14.09
CA ASN A 201 -3.31 19.25 14.69
C ASN A 201 -3.54 17.83 14.16
N PHE A 202 -3.62 16.87 15.08
CA PHE A 202 -4.01 15.50 14.79
C PHE A 202 -5.49 15.33 15.15
N THR A 203 -6.29 14.91 14.18
CA THR A 203 -7.76 14.90 14.23
C THR A 203 -8.35 13.50 14.11
N VAL A 204 -9.68 13.40 14.25
CA VAL A 204 -10.44 12.19 13.93
C VAL A 204 -10.20 11.75 12.48
N ASN A 205 -10.07 12.68 11.53
CA ASN A 205 -9.79 12.36 10.14
C ASN A 205 -8.39 11.73 9.98
N ASP A 206 -7.38 12.30 10.63
CA ASP A 206 -5.98 11.85 10.50
C ASP A 206 -5.80 10.41 11.00
N GLN A 207 -6.49 10.00 12.07
CA GLN A 207 -6.41 8.61 12.54
C GLN A 207 -6.88 7.61 11.48
N PHE A 208 -7.93 7.94 10.73
CA PHE A 208 -8.48 7.07 9.69
C PHE A 208 -7.67 7.16 8.40
N ILE A 209 -7.08 8.32 8.08
CA ILE A 209 -6.14 8.46 6.97
C ILE A 209 -4.89 7.58 7.21
N THR A 210 -4.36 7.58 8.43
CA THR A 210 -3.14 6.82 8.76
C THR A 210 -3.43 5.32 8.99
N MET A 211 -4.42 4.94 9.79
CA MET A 211 -4.72 3.53 10.12
C MET A 211 -6.24 3.26 10.14
N PRO A 212 -6.88 3.03 8.98
CA PRO A 212 -8.35 2.99 8.86
C PRO A 212 -9.00 1.70 9.36
N PHE A 213 -8.24 0.61 9.47
CA PHE A 213 -8.82 -0.72 9.65
C PHE A 213 -9.40 -0.91 11.05
N ASN A 214 -10.57 -1.52 11.12
CA ASN A 214 -11.24 -1.87 12.38
C ASN A 214 -10.85 -3.29 12.83
N ASN A 215 -9.55 -3.57 12.92
CA ASN A 215 -9.04 -4.88 13.34
C ASN A 215 -8.98 -4.97 14.87
N SER A 216 -9.23 -6.15 15.40
CA SER A 216 -8.96 -6.48 16.81
C SER A 216 -7.48 -6.78 17.02
N PHE A 217 -6.94 -6.47 18.20
CA PHE A 217 -5.65 -7.03 18.63
C PHE A 217 -5.82 -8.44 19.17
N GLN A 218 -5.05 -9.36 18.61
CA GLN A 218 -4.99 -10.77 18.98
C GLN A 218 -3.59 -11.14 19.42
N TYR A 219 -3.43 -12.30 20.05
CA TYR A 219 -2.12 -12.78 20.45
C TYR A 219 -2.02 -14.31 20.55
N PHE A 220 -0.78 -14.80 20.46
CA PHE A 220 -0.40 -16.13 20.93
C PHE A 220 0.12 -16.01 22.37
N PRO A 221 -0.51 -16.69 23.35
CA PRO A 221 -0.03 -16.71 24.73
C PRO A 221 1.22 -17.58 24.90
N ASP A 222 2.03 -17.24 25.89
CA ASP A 222 3.06 -18.12 26.45
C ASP A 222 4.04 -18.67 25.40
N VAL A 223 4.45 -17.84 24.43
CA VAL A 223 5.39 -18.25 23.38
C VAL A 223 6.79 -18.30 23.96
N PRO A 224 7.53 -19.42 23.85
CA PRO A 224 8.92 -19.48 24.30
C PRO A 224 9.75 -18.37 23.65
N ARG A 225 10.53 -17.64 24.44
CA ARG A 225 11.32 -16.49 23.98
C ARG A 225 12.19 -16.82 22.77
N VAL A 226 12.85 -17.99 22.81
CA VAL A 226 13.67 -18.51 21.70
C VAL A 226 12.92 -18.62 20.36
N THR A 227 11.61 -18.82 20.39
CA THR A 227 10.74 -18.81 19.20
C THR A 227 10.32 -17.37 18.88
N ALA A 228 9.84 -16.61 19.87
CA ALA A 228 9.38 -15.22 19.70
C ALA A 228 10.45 -14.33 19.02
N ASP A 229 11.71 -14.42 19.46
CA ASP A 229 12.84 -13.64 18.92
C ASP A 229 13.08 -13.86 17.42
N LYS A 230 12.65 -15.01 16.87
CA LYS A 230 12.84 -15.37 15.45
C LYS A 230 11.68 -14.94 14.57
N VAL A 231 10.50 -14.64 15.12
CA VAL A 231 9.27 -14.41 14.36
C VAL A 231 9.41 -13.22 13.41
N LEU A 232 9.96 -12.09 13.88
CA LEU A 232 10.14 -10.90 13.04
C LEU A 232 11.04 -11.16 11.84
N GLY A 233 12.13 -11.91 12.04
CA GLY A 233 13.04 -12.31 10.96
C GLY A 233 12.32 -13.15 9.91
N VAL A 234 11.55 -14.15 10.36
CA VAL A 234 10.77 -15.02 9.47
C VAL A 234 9.72 -14.25 8.68
N LEU A 235 8.97 -13.35 9.32
CA LEU A 235 7.96 -12.50 8.66
C LEU A 235 8.59 -11.62 7.57
N ASN A 236 9.78 -11.07 7.84
CA ASN A 236 10.51 -10.23 6.88
C ASN A 236 11.36 -11.03 5.88
N GLY A 237 11.20 -12.35 5.81
CA GLY A 237 11.91 -13.20 4.84
C GLY A 237 13.40 -13.40 5.13
N LYS A 238 13.90 -12.96 6.30
CA LYS A 238 15.27 -13.16 6.75
C LYS A 238 15.38 -14.51 7.45
N SER A 239 16.08 -15.46 6.84
CA SER A 239 16.67 -16.58 7.58
C SER A 239 17.95 -16.07 8.26
N PRO A 240 18.36 -16.54 9.45
CA PRO A 240 19.57 -16.08 10.14
C PRO A 240 20.91 -16.27 9.39
N ALA A 241 20.89 -16.67 8.12
CA ALA A 241 22.07 -17.11 7.38
C ALA A 241 22.14 -16.72 5.89
N GLN A 242 21.41 -15.72 5.36
CA GLN A 242 21.48 -15.41 3.91
C GLN A 242 21.30 -13.93 3.52
N ASP A 243 22.06 -13.54 2.47
CA ASP A 243 22.09 -12.25 1.77
C ASP A 243 20.76 -11.84 1.11
N ASP A 244 20.57 -10.51 1.00
CA ASP A 244 19.35 -9.80 0.59
C ASP A 244 18.73 -10.23 -0.76
N ALA A 245 19.50 -10.87 -1.65
CA ALA A 245 19.02 -11.28 -2.97
C ALA A 245 18.06 -12.49 -2.94
N GLN A 246 18.15 -13.39 -1.94
CA GLN A 246 17.28 -14.58 -1.85
C GLN A 246 15.98 -14.34 -1.04
N SER A 247 15.88 -13.23 -0.30
CA SER A 247 14.69 -12.83 0.45
C SER A 247 13.44 -12.71 -0.46
N SER A 248 13.62 -12.17 -1.66
CA SER A 248 12.58 -12.00 -2.69
C SER A 248 11.99 -13.33 -3.21
N GLN A 249 12.76 -14.42 -3.17
CA GLN A 249 12.31 -15.76 -3.58
C GLN A 249 11.56 -16.47 -2.44
N MET A 250 11.99 -16.27 -1.19
CA MET A 250 11.32 -16.80 0.02
C MET A 250 9.97 -16.11 0.27
N LYS A 251 9.88 -14.79 0.04
CA LYS A 251 8.65 -13.98 0.13
C LYS A 251 7.58 -14.50 -0.83
N ARG A 252 7.95 -14.69 -2.10
CA ARG A 252 7.12 -15.39 -3.10
C ARG A 252 6.83 -16.83 -2.68
N HIS A 253 7.72 -17.55 -2.00
CA HIS A 253 7.46 -18.94 -1.61
C HIS A 253 6.33 -19.06 -0.56
N LEU A 254 6.29 -18.15 0.42
CA LEU A 254 5.20 -18.11 1.42
C LEU A 254 3.86 -17.68 0.80
N GLU A 255 3.89 -16.79 -0.19
CA GLU A 255 2.68 -16.24 -0.82
C GLU A 255 2.20 -17.05 -2.04
N THR A 256 3.08 -17.76 -2.76
CA THR A 256 2.77 -18.35 -4.09
C THR A 256 2.99 -19.85 -4.25
N LYS A 257 3.63 -20.57 -3.30
CA LYS A 257 3.76 -22.04 -3.39
C LYS A 257 3.05 -22.76 -2.24
N GLU A 258 1.98 -23.46 -2.63
CA GLU A 258 1.33 -24.61 -1.97
C GLU A 258 0.76 -24.47 -0.55
N GLY A 259 0.95 -23.36 0.17
CA GLY A 259 0.44 -23.19 1.54
C GLY A 259 -0.74 -22.23 1.74
N LEU A 260 -0.90 -21.22 0.89
CA LEU A 260 -1.97 -20.23 1.02
C LEU A 260 -2.87 -20.28 -0.24
N PRO A 261 -4.17 -20.55 -0.10
CA PRO A 261 -5.10 -20.43 -1.21
C PRO A 261 -5.02 -19.02 -1.81
N ARG A 262 -4.96 -18.93 -3.14
CA ARG A 262 -5.27 -17.69 -3.89
C ARG A 262 -6.79 -17.49 -3.86
N ASP A 263 -7.33 -17.26 -2.67
CA ASP A 263 -8.71 -16.86 -2.47
C ASP A 263 -8.81 -15.33 -2.51
N GLU A 264 -10.01 -14.79 -2.24
CA GLU A 264 -10.27 -13.35 -2.18
C GLU A 264 -9.32 -12.60 -1.22
N SER A 265 -8.65 -13.31 -0.28
CA SER A 265 -7.69 -12.70 0.65
C SER A 265 -6.32 -12.36 0.04
N PHE A 266 -6.00 -12.92 -1.14
CA PHE A 266 -4.69 -12.74 -1.80
C PHE A 266 -4.45 -11.30 -2.26
N HIS A 267 -5.52 -10.57 -2.61
CA HIS A 267 -5.48 -9.18 -3.07
C HIS A 267 -5.78 -8.15 -1.95
N LEU A 268 -5.71 -8.55 -0.68
CA LEU A 268 -6.01 -7.65 0.45
C LEU A 268 -4.90 -6.63 0.77
N GLY A 269 -3.87 -6.50 -0.08
CA GLY A 269 -2.99 -5.33 -0.10
C GLY A 269 -1.50 -5.56 0.14
N HIS A 270 -1.06 -6.78 0.47
CA HIS A 270 0.39 -7.08 0.59
C HIS A 270 1.13 -6.95 -0.75
N ASP A 271 0.50 -7.42 -1.83
CA ASP A 271 0.96 -7.22 -3.20
C ASP A 271 0.92 -5.75 -3.60
N VAL A 272 -0.18 -5.05 -3.28
CA VAL A 272 -0.38 -3.63 -3.58
C VAL A 272 0.72 -2.74 -2.99
N ASP A 273 0.99 -2.84 -1.68
CA ASP A 273 1.99 -1.99 -1.02
C ASP A 273 3.39 -2.26 -1.53
N GLN A 274 3.73 -3.53 -1.79
CA GLN A 274 5.01 -3.88 -2.41
C GLN A 274 5.15 -3.26 -3.80
N HIS A 275 4.13 -3.38 -4.66
CA HIS A 275 4.12 -2.78 -6.00
C HIS A 275 4.26 -1.25 -5.94
N TYR A 276 3.52 -0.61 -5.04
CA TYR A 276 3.60 0.84 -4.84
C TYR A 276 4.98 1.29 -4.36
N LEU A 277 5.52 0.66 -3.31
CA LEU A 277 6.83 1.02 -2.75
C LEU A 277 7.98 0.75 -3.74
N ASP A 278 7.91 -0.33 -4.51
CA ASP A 278 8.89 -0.58 -5.58
C ASP A 278 8.81 0.47 -6.69
N TRP A 279 7.59 0.91 -7.04
CA TRP A 279 7.40 1.98 -8.02
C TRP A 279 7.92 3.34 -7.53
N ILE A 280 7.70 3.70 -6.26
CA ILE A 280 8.27 4.91 -5.65
C ILE A 280 9.80 4.85 -5.60
N ARG A 281 10.34 3.69 -5.18
CA ARG A 281 11.78 3.47 -5.09
C ARG A 281 12.48 3.72 -6.42
N LEU A 282 11.95 3.17 -7.52
CA LEU A 282 12.54 3.33 -8.85
C LEU A 282 12.62 4.81 -9.26
N GLN A 283 11.60 5.60 -8.95
CA GLN A 283 11.60 7.04 -9.24
C GLN A 283 12.68 7.80 -8.45
N SER A 284 12.83 7.47 -7.16
CA SER A 284 13.84 8.08 -6.30
C SER A 284 15.27 7.68 -6.69
N GLU A 285 15.52 6.39 -6.95
CA GLU A 285 16.85 5.87 -7.32
C GLU A 285 17.33 6.43 -8.66
N ASP A 286 16.47 6.44 -9.67
CA ASP A 286 16.82 6.95 -11.00
C ASP A 286 17.21 8.43 -10.96
N HIS A 287 16.52 9.23 -10.14
CA HIS A 287 16.87 10.64 -9.94
C HIS A 287 18.24 10.83 -9.27
N HIS A 288 18.58 10.00 -8.26
CA HIS A 288 19.90 10.03 -7.66
C HIS A 288 21.01 9.65 -8.66
N HIS A 289 20.74 8.69 -9.55
CA HIS A 289 21.66 8.34 -10.64
C HIS A 289 21.84 9.50 -11.63
N GLU A 290 20.76 10.17 -12.03
CA GLU A 290 20.83 11.33 -12.92
C GLU A 290 21.58 12.51 -12.31
N LEU A 291 21.35 12.82 -11.02
CA LEU A 291 22.09 13.86 -10.30
C LEU A 291 23.57 13.53 -10.16
N SER A 292 23.91 12.25 -9.92
CA SER A 292 25.30 11.81 -9.81
C SER A 292 26.03 11.87 -11.15
N ALA A 293 25.31 11.73 -12.26
CA ALA A 293 25.85 11.83 -13.62
C ALA A 293 25.99 13.29 -14.12
N ARG A 294 25.20 14.22 -13.58
CA ARG A 294 25.25 15.64 -13.94
C ARG A 294 26.18 16.41 -12.99
N SER A 295 27.41 16.69 -13.44
CA SER A 295 28.26 17.70 -12.79
C SER A 295 27.58 19.06 -12.90
N THR A 296 27.09 19.57 -11.76
CA THR A 296 26.74 20.97 -11.52
C THR A 296 25.85 21.63 -12.58
N ASN A 297 24.54 21.55 -12.40
CA ASN A 297 23.64 22.66 -12.75
C ASN A 297 22.46 22.67 -11.79
N GLN A 298 22.10 23.86 -11.32
CA GLN A 298 21.01 24.11 -10.38
C GLN A 298 19.73 23.45 -10.89
N THR A 299 19.33 22.34 -10.27
CA THR A 299 18.00 21.77 -10.46
C THR A 299 17.01 22.82 -9.97
N PRO A 300 16.05 23.27 -10.80
CA PRO A 300 14.99 24.15 -10.33
C PRO A 300 14.33 23.50 -9.10
N SER A 301 14.10 24.30 -8.06
CA SER A 301 13.39 23.84 -6.85
C SER A 301 11.92 23.57 -7.21
N THR A 302 11.62 22.36 -7.68
CA THR A 302 10.26 21.89 -7.95
C THR A 302 9.65 21.29 -6.67
N SER A 303 8.32 21.17 -6.64
CA SER A 303 7.64 20.47 -5.55
C SER A 303 7.93 18.98 -5.59
N TYR A 304 7.85 18.31 -4.43
CA TYR A 304 7.84 16.86 -4.40
C TYR A 304 6.56 16.31 -5.05
N GLY A 305 6.69 15.24 -5.82
CA GLY A 305 5.58 14.59 -6.49
C GLY A 305 6.03 13.33 -7.24
N TYR A 306 5.17 12.84 -8.12
CA TYR A 306 5.48 11.66 -8.93
C TYR A 306 6.26 12.04 -10.20
N VAL A 307 7.18 11.17 -10.58
CA VAL A 307 7.98 11.22 -11.81
C VAL A 307 7.80 9.87 -12.51
N THR A 308 6.66 9.73 -13.18
CA THR A 308 6.15 8.46 -13.68
C THR A 308 6.98 7.95 -14.85
N LYS A 309 7.43 6.69 -14.74
CA LYS A 309 8.02 5.94 -15.85
C LYS A 309 7.10 4.78 -16.21
N ASP A 310 6.52 4.83 -17.40
CA ASP A 310 5.59 3.82 -17.91
C ASP A 310 5.97 3.34 -19.32
N GLU A 311 5.18 2.46 -19.92
CA GLU A 311 5.46 1.85 -21.24
C GLU A 311 4.76 2.57 -22.41
N CYS A 312 4.28 3.80 -22.19
CA CYS A 312 3.65 4.61 -23.22
C CYS A 312 4.60 5.71 -23.72
N PRO A 313 4.43 6.17 -24.98
CA PRO A 313 5.24 7.28 -25.51
C PRO A 313 5.08 8.57 -24.70
N ASP A 314 6.14 9.40 -24.73
CA ASP A 314 6.24 10.73 -24.11
C ASP A 314 6.09 10.75 -22.58
N ASP A 315 6.46 11.84 -21.92
CA ASP A 315 6.27 11.99 -20.46
C ASP A 315 4.78 12.15 -20.12
N GLY A 316 4.33 11.46 -19.08
CA GLY A 316 2.91 11.39 -18.70
C GLY A 316 2.45 12.42 -17.68
N ASP A 317 3.31 12.82 -16.75
CA ASP A 317 2.92 13.78 -15.71
C ASP A 317 2.67 15.17 -16.31
N ASP A 318 1.73 15.92 -15.72
CA ASP A 318 1.41 17.27 -16.17
C ASP A 318 2.28 18.36 -15.51
N VAL A 319 2.78 18.08 -14.31
CA VAL A 319 3.68 18.96 -13.54
C VAL A 319 5.04 18.28 -13.37
N ILE A 320 6.11 19.07 -13.49
CA ILE A 320 7.48 18.60 -13.26
C ILE A 320 7.78 18.60 -11.76
N HIS A 321 8.17 17.46 -11.23
CA HIS A 321 8.45 17.27 -9.80
C HIS A 321 9.88 16.83 -9.51
N THR A 322 10.27 17.02 -8.25
CA THR A 322 11.33 16.22 -7.62
C THR A 322 10.67 14.94 -7.08
N PRO A 323 11.22 13.74 -7.33
CA PRO A 323 10.59 12.52 -6.84
C PRO A 323 10.60 12.47 -5.31
N VAL A 324 9.56 11.88 -4.73
CA VAL A 324 9.44 11.70 -3.28
C VAL A 324 10.64 10.88 -2.76
N PRO A 325 11.30 11.31 -1.66
CA PRO A 325 12.39 10.55 -1.06
C PRO A 325 11.95 9.15 -0.63
N PHE A 326 12.81 8.17 -0.84
CA PHE A 326 12.53 6.79 -0.48
C PHE A 326 13.69 6.15 0.29
N VAL A 327 13.34 5.44 1.35
CA VAL A 327 14.21 4.53 2.09
C VAL A 327 13.51 3.19 2.21
N ARG A 328 14.24 2.11 1.88
CA ARG A 328 13.68 0.76 1.93
C ARG A 328 13.24 0.41 3.34
N GLN A 329 11.97 0.02 3.47
CA GLN A 329 11.37 -0.43 4.72
C GLN A 329 11.28 -1.94 4.77
N THR A 330 11.20 -2.49 5.98
CA THR A 330 10.78 -3.88 6.19
C THR A 330 9.25 -3.94 6.30
N PRO A 331 8.57 -4.93 5.67
CA PRO A 331 7.11 -5.01 5.71
C PRO A 331 6.54 -5.12 7.12
N TYR A 332 7.23 -5.81 8.03
CA TYR A 332 6.84 -5.92 9.42
C TYR A 332 7.86 -5.20 10.31
N VAL A 333 7.36 -4.45 11.28
CA VAL A 333 8.13 -3.91 12.40
C VAL A 333 7.50 -4.38 13.70
N ALA A 334 8.30 -4.49 14.76
CA ALA A 334 7.83 -4.96 16.05
C ALA A 334 8.41 -4.15 17.20
N THR A 335 7.72 -4.18 18.34
CA THR A 335 8.25 -3.66 19.60
C THR A 335 9.45 -4.48 20.07
N THR A 336 10.32 -3.90 20.90
CA THR A 336 11.35 -4.67 21.61
C THR A 336 10.74 -5.45 22.77
N ILE A 337 11.29 -6.64 23.07
CA ILE A 337 11.01 -7.35 24.31
C ILE A 337 11.82 -6.67 25.43
N PRO A 338 11.17 -6.07 26.45
CA PRO A 338 11.86 -5.25 27.45
C PRO A 338 12.55 -6.05 28.57
N ASP A 339 12.21 -7.33 28.75
CA ASP A 339 12.71 -8.17 29.83
C ASP A 339 13.51 -9.36 29.29
N ASP A 340 14.83 -9.28 29.44
CA ASP A 340 15.74 -10.34 29.01
C ASP A 340 15.64 -11.63 29.84
N SER A 341 15.02 -11.56 31.02
CA SER A 341 14.84 -12.72 31.92
C SER A 341 13.55 -13.50 31.67
N ALA A 342 12.65 -12.98 30.83
CA ALA A 342 11.38 -13.64 30.55
C ALA A 342 11.55 -14.84 29.60
N ASP A 343 11.16 -16.03 30.05
CA ASP A 343 11.18 -17.24 29.22
C ASP A 343 10.00 -17.33 28.25
N LEU A 344 8.89 -16.64 28.56
CA LEU A 344 7.63 -16.69 27.82
C LEU A 344 7.19 -15.28 27.43
N ILE A 345 6.71 -15.14 26.20
CA ILE A 345 6.36 -13.88 25.55
C ILE A 345 4.92 -13.96 25.02
N ASP A 346 4.15 -12.90 25.20
CA ASP A 346 2.86 -12.75 24.52
C ASP A 346 3.11 -12.07 23.16
N VAL A 347 2.86 -12.82 22.08
CA VAL A 347 3.09 -12.36 20.70
C VAL A 347 1.80 -11.73 20.17
N VAL A 348 1.75 -10.41 20.08
CA VAL A 348 0.55 -9.59 19.83
C VAL A 348 0.55 -9.04 18.39
N PHE A 349 -0.61 -9.00 17.75
CA PHE A 349 -0.76 -8.61 16.36
C PHE A 349 -2.17 -8.13 16.05
N ASP A 350 -2.34 -7.36 14.97
CA ASP A 350 -3.67 -7.09 14.42
C ASP A 350 -4.25 -8.36 13.79
N SER A 351 -5.56 -8.56 13.88
CA SER A 351 -6.22 -9.78 13.39
C SER A 351 -6.08 -10.00 11.88
N PHE A 352 -5.72 -8.97 11.11
CA PHE A 352 -5.53 -9.09 9.66
C PHE A 352 -4.31 -9.94 9.34
N ILE A 353 -3.22 -9.84 10.12
CA ILE A 353 -1.99 -10.61 9.87
C ILE A 353 -1.98 -12.01 10.51
N ALA A 354 -3.06 -12.45 11.15
CA ALA A 354 -3.14 -13.72 11.89
C ALA A 354 -2.66 -14.94 11.08
N LYS A 355 -3.08 -15.04 9.82
CA LYS A 355 -2.70 -16.13 8.89
C LYS A 355 -1.19 -16.15 8.64
N PHE A 356 -0.58 -15.00 8.41
CA PHE A 356 0.84 -14.89 8.13
C PHE A 356 1.68 -15.15 9.38
N LEU A 357 1.22 -14.64 10.52
CA LEU A 357 1.90 -14.85 11.79
C LEU A 357 1.85 -16.31 12.25
N LEU A 358 0.72 -17.00 12.04
CA LEU A 358 0.60 -18.43 12.32
C LEU A 358 1.61 -19.27 11.52
N VAL A 359 1.86 -18.92 10.26
CA VAL A 359 2.90 -19.57 9.45
C VAL A 359 4.29 -19.22 10.00
N ALA A 360 4.53 -17.94 10.31
CA ALA A 360 5.82 -17.47 10.78
C ALA A 360 6.22 -18.06 12.13
N ILE A 361 5.31 -18.13 13.10
CA ILE A 361 5.57 -18.66 14.45
C ILE A 361 5.87 -20.16 14.41
N ASN A 362 5.15 -20.93 13.60
CA ASN A 362 5.42 -22.36 13.42
C ASN A 362 6.77 -22.60 12.72
N LYS A 363 7.13 -21.77 11.75
CA LYS A 363 8.45 -21.83 11.11
C LYS A 363 9.57 -21.43 12.07
N ALA A 364 9.40 -20.36 12.83
CA ALA A 364 10.34 -19.93 13.87
C ALA A 364 10.54 -21.02 14.93
N ARG A 365 9.46 -21.67 15.34
CA ARG A 365 9.48 -22.81 16.26
C ARG A 365 10.25 -24.01 15.69
N ALA A 366 10.02 -24.36 14.43
CA ALA A 366 10.75 -25.45 13.76
C ALA A 366 12.27 -25.19 13.68
N MET A 367 12.70 -23.92 13.63
CA MET A 367 14.13 -23.56 13.68
C MET A 367 14.80 -23.81 15.04
N ASN A 368 14.03 -24.08 16.09
CA ASN A 368 14.54 -24.38 17.43
C ASN A 368 14.54 -25.88 17.74
N ALA A 369 13.95 -26.72 16.88
CA ALA A 369 13.89 -28.15 17.11
C ALA A 369 15.28 -28.79 16.90
N THR A 370 15.90 -29.26 17.98
CA THR A 370 17.18 -29.96 17.99
C THR A 370 17.07 -31.45 17.64
N SER A 371 15.87 -32.02 17.75
CA SER A 371 15.56 -33.39 17.35
C SER A 371 14.15 -33.49 16.72
N THR A 372 13.84 -34.60 16.06
CA THR A 372 12.48 -34.88 15.55
C THR A 372 11.45 -35.11 16.66
N ASP A 373 11.90 -35.45 17.88
CA ASP A 373 11.07 -35.72 19.07
C ASP A 373 10.77 -34.45 19.90
N ASP A 374 11.54 -33.36 19.74
CA ASP A 374 11.30 -32.07 20.43
C ASP A 374 10.17 -31.24 19.82
N ARG A 375 9.48 -31.77 18.81
CA ARG A 375 8.35 -31.08 18.19
C ARG A 375 7.15 -31.19 19.11
N THR A 376 7.01 -30.22 20.02
CA THR A 376 5.71 -29.80 20.57
C THR A 376 4.63 -29.66 19.47
N GLU A 377 3.35 -29.57 19.81
CA GLU A 377 2.31 -29.41 18.78
C GLU A 377 2.46 -28.06 18.06
N ASN A 378 2.13 -28.01 16.76
CA ASN A 378 2.11 -26.75 16.01
C ASN A 378 1.04 -25.83 16.58
N TYR A 379 1.34 -24.53 16.59
CA TYR A 379 0.32 -23.53 16.84
C TYR A 379 -0.76 -23.63 15.75
N THR A 380 -2.00 -23.44 16.17
CA THR A 380 -3.21 -23.45 15.35
C THR A 380 -3.99 -22.14 15.54
N ARG A 381 -5.12 -21.99 14.85
CA ARG A 381 -6.00 -20.83 15.06
C ARG A 381 -6.66 -20.84 16.44
N ASP A 382 -6.83 -22.01 17.05
CA ASP A 382 -7.48 -22.14 18.36
C ASP A 382 -6.58 -21.63 19.50
N ASP A 383 -5.28 -21.49 19.24
CA ASP A 383 -4.30 -20.91 20.17
C ASP A 383 -4.33 -19.36 20.16
N ILE A 384 -4.99 -18.75 19.17
CA ILE A 384 -5.08 -17.29 19.05
C ILE A 384 -6.22 -16.80 19.94
N LYS A 385 -5.90 -15.81 20.79
CA LYS A 385 -6.86 -15.19 21.71
C LYS A 385 -6.95 -13.69 21.43
N GLU A 386 -8.07 -13.08 21.79
CA GLU A 386 -8.19 -11.61 21.83
C GLU A 386 -7.28 -11.07 22.94
N TYR A 387 -6.49 -10.03 22.61
CA TYR A 387 -5.53 -9.46 23.54
C TYR A 387 -6.15 -8.36 24.40
N ASN A 388 -6.86 -7.43 23.78
CA ASN A 388 -7.59 -6.33 24.42
C ASN A 388 -8.77 -5.88 23.52
N PRO A 389 -9.72 -5.09 24.03
CA PRO A 389 -10.91 -4.69 23.26
C PRO A 389 -10.67 -3.53 22.27
N VAL A 390 -9.52 -2.84 22.36
CA VAL A 390 -9.23 -1.64 21.55
C VAL A 390 -9.08 -2.04 20.08
N LYS A 391 -9.55 -1.18 19.17
CA LYS A 391 -9.46 -1.42 17.73
C LYS A 391 -8.30 -0.65 17.11
N SER A 392 -7.73 -1.20 16.04
CA SER A 392 -6.56 -0.61 15.39
C SER A 392 -6.79 0.79 14.82
N ASN A 393 -8.02 1.16 14.48
CA ASN A 393 -8.35 2.51 14.01
C ASN A 393 -8.59 3.52 15.15
N GLU A 394 -8.52 3.09 16.42
CA GLU A 394 -8.72 3.96 17.59
C GLU A 394 -7.38 4.31 18.27
N ILE A 395 -6.36 3.46 18.14
CA ILE A 395 -5.14 3.56 18.96
C ILE A 395 -4.36 4.85 18.75
N LEU A 396 -4.36 5.42 17.54
CA LEU A 396 -3.69 6.70 17.27
C LEU A 396 -4.40 7.87 17.96
N GLY A 397 -5.73 7.89 17.97
CA GLY A 397 -6.51 8.91 18.68
C GLY A 397 -6.25 8.87 20.19
N ILE A 398 -6.26 7.66 20.77
CA ILE A 398 -5.96 7.44 22.20
C ILE A 398 -4.52 7.85 22.53
N TYR A 399 -3.57 7.49 21.66
CA TYR A 399 -2.16 7.85 21.80
C TYR A 399 -1.97 9.37 21.79
N ALA A 400 -2.53 10.05 20.78
CA ALA A 400 -2.44 11.49 20.64
C ALA A 400 -3.05 12.22 21.85
N GLN A 401 -4.19 11.74 22.36
CA GLN A 401 -4.80 12.30 23.55
C GLN A 401 -3.88 12.23 24.79
N SER A 402 -3.12 11.14 24.90
CA SER A 402 -2.20 10.88 26.01
C SER A 402 -0.85 11.61 25.88
N LYS A 403 -0.29 11.68 24.67
CA LYS A 403 1.09 12.11 24.44
C LYS A 403 1.22 13.49 23.80
N TRP A 404 0.19 14.01 23.15
CA TRP A 404 0.26 15.20 22.29
C TRP A 404 -0.60 16.39 22.76
N ASN A 405 -1.00 16.41 24.04
CA ASN A 405 -1.80 17.49 24.65
C ASN A 405 -1.05 18.31 25.72
N ASN A 406 0.28 18.24 25.74
CA ASN A 406 1.11 18.94 26.72
C ASN A 406 1.51 20.35 26.27
#